data_AF-A0A241VLQ2-F1
#
_entry.id   AF-A0A241VLQ2-F1
#
_cell.length_a   1.000
_cell.length_b   1.000
_cell.length_c   1.000
_cell.angle_alpha   90.00
_cell.angle_beta   90.00
_cell.angle_gamma   90.00
#
_symmetry.space_group_name_H-M   'P 1'
#
loop_
_entity.id
_entity.type
_entity.pdbx_description
1 polymer ?
#
loop_
_entity_poly.entity_id
_entity_poly.type
_entity_poly.pdbx_seq_one_letter_code
_entity_poly.pdbx_strand_id
1 'polypeptide(L)'
;MNDRNNLSKIIIKNNKMLELKSIARPFLGIALVFMLSACSLMTTQHNVCDLRVLSLQIERQSEDAITGHLEYVNTLQASQEKLNQLAPSVVKQISNQYDADKFMHNVDALNADIDVIKKNKKNLNHIYDMHIAVSETIPGIQAEYNLMVDQMARNNYPSAQVVLAKNQVFIAERILRSTSGLINSKDYYTANAADFDADVETFAAYVKAQLEGNPELGVVRVNDPELRSSLESIQSEVEEVLLPASVDIRKISREVIEVNKAMKDIKVKSNEIFDELNKLK
;
A
#
# COMPACT_ATOMS: atom_id res chain seq x y z
N MET A 1 -12.17 -32.00 31.82
CA MET A 1 -11.20 -30.96 32.22
C MET A 1 -9.88 -31.10 31.44
N ASN A 2 -9.93 -31.35 30.12
CA ASN A 2 -8.73 -31.68 29.33
C ASN A 2 -8.64 -30.93 27.98
N ASP A 3 -9.60 -30.06 27.62
CA ASP A 3 -9.61 -29.39 26.31
C ASP A 3 -8.89 -28.03 26.27
N ARG A 4 -8.79 -27.32 27.40
CA ARG A 4 -8.08 -26.02 27.44
C ARG A 4 -6.57 -26.14 27.19
N ASN A 5 -5.99 -27.29 27.54
CA ASN A 5 -4.56 -27.57 27.31
C ASN A 5 -4.25 -27.97 25.86
N ASN A 6 -5.25 -28.40 25.08
CA ASN A 6 -5.07 -28.67 23.65
C ASN A 6 -5.23 -27.39 22.81
N LEU A 7 -6.17 -26.51 23.18
CA LEU A 7 -6.34 -25.22 22.52
C LEU A 7 -5.13 -24.30 22.70
N SER A 8 -4.53 -24.25 23.90
CA SER A 8 -3.31 -23.47 24.13
C SER A 8 -2.11 -24.00 23.32
N LYS A 9 -1.98 -25.32 23.17
CA LYS A 9 -0.94 -25.94 22.32
C LYS A 9 -1.17 -25.69 20.83
N ILE A 10 -2.42 -25.66 20.37
CA ILE A 10 -2.76 -25.35 18.97
C ILE A 10 -2.47 -23.88 18.65
N ILE A 11 -2.82 -22.96 19.55
CA ILE A 11 -2.56 -21.52 19.39
C ILE A 11 -1.04 -21.22 19.40
N ILE A 12 -0.28 -21.85 20.31
CA ILE A 12 1.19 -21.68 20.36
C ILE A 12 1.87 -22.29 19.13
N LYS A 13 1.36 -23.41 18.59
CA LYS A 13 1.89 -24.04 17.37
C LYS A 13 1.55 -23.23 16.10
N ASN A 14 0.40 -22.57 16.06
CA ASN A 14 0.03 -21.67 14.96
C ASN A 14 0.83 -20.35 14.99
N ASN A 15 1.09 -19.77 16.17
CA ASN A 15 1.98 -18.61 16.27
C ASN A 15 3.42 -18.95 15.87
N LYS A 16 3.94 -20.14 16.22
CA LYS A 16 5.25 -20.60 15.74
C LYS A 16 5.28 -20.94 14.24
N MET A 17 4.14 -21.28 13.62
CA MET A 17 4.06 -21.49 12.16
C MET A 17 3.92 -20.19 11.37
N LEU A 18 3.42 -19.10 11.99
CA LEU A 18 3.38 -17.78 11.39
C LEU A 18 4.78 -17.13 11.35
N GLU A 19 5.66 -17.41 12.32
CA GLU A 19 7.06 -16.93 12.28
C GLU A 19 7.97 -17.68 11.29
N LEU A 20 7.51 -18.76 10.65
CA LEU A 20 8.31 -19.58 9.74
C LEU A 20 7.87 -19.54 8.27
N LYS A 21 7.08 -18.53 7.88
CA LYS A 21 6.73 -18.28 6.47
C LYS A 21 7.05 -16.86 6.00
N SER A 22 8.23 -16.35 6.39
CA SER A 22 8.97 -15.45 5.49
C SER A 22 9.82 -16.33 4.56
N ILE A 23 9.15 -16.97 3.59
CA ILE A 23 9.87 -17.50 2.43
C ILE A 23 10.12 -16.29 1.54
N ALA A 24 11.24 -15.62 1.79
CA ALA A 24 11.89 -14.78 0.81
C ALA A 24 11.84 -15.52 -0.53
N ARG A 25 11.07 -15.01 -1.49
CA ARG A 25 11.05 -15.54 -2.85
C ARG A 25 12.45 -15.34 -3.43
N PRO A 26 13.28 -16.39 -3.59
CA PRO A 26 14.59 -16.26 -4.21
C PRO A 26 14.40 -16.61 -5.68
N PHE A 27 13.67 -15.78 -6.42
CA PHE A 27 13.49 -15.99 -7.85
C PHE A 27 13.55 -14.65 -8.56
N LEU A 28 14.77 -14.09 -8.59
CA LEU A 28 15.37 -13.49 -9.80
C LEU A 28 16.85 -13.06 -9.62
N GLY A 29 17.50 -13.39 -8.51
CA GLY A 29 18.94 -13.13 -8.35
C GLY A 29 19.82 -13.92 -9.32
N ILE A 30 19.34 -15.07 -9.81
CA ILE A 30 20.16 -15.98 -10.64
C ILE A 30 20.35 -15.43 -12.07
N ALA A 31 19.39 -14.69 -12.63
CA ALA A 31 19.57 -14.05 -13.94
C ALA A 31 20.55 -12.86 -13.87
N LEU A 32 20.60 -12.16 -12.74
CA LEU A 32 21.51 -11.04 -12.52
C LEU A 32 22.97 -11.50 -12.31
N VAL A 33 23.17 -12.69 -11.74
CA VAL A 33 24.50 -13.29 -11.54
C VAL A 33 25.19 -13.69 -12.85
N PHE A 34 24.44 -14.07 -13.89
CA PHE A 34 25.05 -14.37 -15.19
C PHE A 34 25.51 -13.13 -15.96
N MET A 35 24.91 -11.96 -15.74
CA MET A 35 25.39 -10.69 -16.31
C MET A 35 26.70 -10.19 -15.64
N LEU A 36 26.96 -10.57 -14.39
CA LEU A 36 28.15 -10.17 -13.63
C LEU A 36 29.45 -10.79 -14.17
N SER A 37 29.40 -11.97 -14.81
CA SER A 37 30.60 -12.68 -15.27
C SER A 37 31.19 -12.16 -16.59
N ALA A 38 30.50 -11.28 -17.30
CA ALA A 38 30.95 -10.74 -18.59
C ALA A 38 31.68 -9.38 -18.50
N CYS A 39 31.67 -8.73 -17.33
CA CYS A 39 32.16 -7.36 -17.16
C CYS A 39 33.41 -7.33 -16.27
N SER A 40 34.53 -7.91 -16.71
CA SER A 40 35.80 -7.93 -15.95
C SER A 40 37.01 -7.51 -16.79
N LEU A 41 36.96 -6.32 -17.40
CA LEU A 41 38.16 -5.62 -17.86
C LEU A 41 37.95 -4.09 -17.68
N MET A 42 38.79 -3.43 -16.87
CA MET A 42 38.86 -1.97 -16.63
C MET A 42 37.76 -1.33 -15.75
N THR A 43 38.21 -0.52 -14.77
CA THR A 43 37.38 0.21 -13.79
C THR A 43 36.32 1.13 -14.41
N THR A 44 36.58 1.64 -15.61
CA THR A 44 35.65 2.50 -16.37
C THR A 44 34.48 1.71 -16.97
N GLN A 45 34.72 0.50 -17.48
CA GLN A 45 33.66 -0.39 -17.97
C GLN A 45 32.81 -0.93 -16.81
N HIS A 46 33.43 -1.16 -15.64
CA HIS A 46 32.71 -1.52 -14.41
C HIS A 46 31.69 -0.45 -14.00
N ASN A 47 32.02 0.84 -14.04
CA ASN A 47 31.08 1.91 -13.65
C ASN A 47 29.88 2.02 -14.60
N VAL A 48 30.06 1.78 -15.90
CA VAL A 48 28.96 1.75 -16.89
C VAL A 48 28.05 0.55 -16.63
N CYS A 49 28.63 -0.65 -16.42
CA CYS A 49 27.88 -1.86 -16.05
C CYS A 49 27.08 -1.64 -14.75
N ASP A 50 27.72 -1.09 -13.72
CA ASP A 50 27.08 -0.81 -12.43
C ASP A 50 25.92 0.18 -12.57
N LEU A 51 26.09 1.26 -13.34
CA LEU A 51 25.01 2.23 -13.58
C LEU A 51 23.84 1.64 -14.36
N ARG A 52 24.10 0.72 -15.31
CA ARG A 52 23.01 0.03 -16.03
C ARG A 52 22.15 -0.77 -15.05
N VAL A 53 22.78 -1.59 -14.21
CA VAL A 53 22.06 -2.36 -13.19
C VAL A 53 21.34 -1.42 -12.22
N LEU A 54 22.02 -0.37 -11.77
CA LEU A 54 21.48 0.58 -10.80
C LEU A 54 20.25 1.32 -11.34
N SER A 55 20.24 1.71 -12.62
CA SER A 55 19.09 2.39 -13.24
C SER A 55 17.82 1.55 -13.20
N LEU A 56 17.91 0.25 -13.53
CA LEU A 56 16.78 -0.70 -13.44
C LEU A 56 16.41 -1.03 -11.99
N GLN A 57 17.40 -1.07 -11.10
CA GLN A 57 17.18 -1.31 -9.68
C GLN A 57 16.42 -0.14 -9.02
N ILE A 58 16.74 1.11 -9.39
CA ILE A 58 16.03 2.31 -8.92
C ILE A 58 14.57 2.29 -9.35
N GLU A 59 14.25 1.88 -10.59
CA GLU A 59 12.86 1.72 -11.04
C GLU A 59 12.11 0.80 -10.07
N ARG A 60 12.64 -0.41 -9.84
CA ARG A 60 12.01 -1.39 -8.97
C ARG A 60 11.91 -0.92 -7.52
N GLN A 61 12.95 -0.32 -6.98
CA GLN A 61 12.95 0.18 -5.61
C GLN A 61 11.96 1.34 -5.42
N SER A 62 11.76 2.17 -6.44
CA SER A 62 10.73 3.22 -6.42
C SER A 62 9.33 2.61 -6.36
N GLU A 63 9.11 1.48 -7.01
CA GLU A 63 7.87 0.74 -6.94
C GLU A 63 7.61 0.17 -5.54
N ASP A 64 8.65 -0.37 -4.89
CA ASP A 64 8.56 -0.90 -3.53
C ASP A 64 8.39 0.23 -2.50
N ALA A 65 9.07 1.38 -2.67
CA ALA A 65 9.02 2.51 -1.72
C ALA A 65 7.61 3.08 -1.50
N ILE A 66 6.74 3.03 -2.51
CA ILE A 66 5.37 3.56 -2.43
C ILE A 66 4.46 2.71 -1.52
N THR A 67 4.82 1.46 -1.24
CA THR A 67 4.06 0.60 -0.32
C THR A 67 4.05 1.13 1.12
N GLY A 68 4.91 2.09 1.46
CA GLY A 68 4.95 2.74 2.76
C GLY A 68 5.94 2.12 3.76
N HIS A 69 6.62 1.04 3.40
CA HIS A 69 7.70 0.49 4.22
C HIS A 69 8.95 1.38 4.17
N LEU A 70 9.34 1.90 5.34
CA LEU A 70 10.49 2.81 5.47
C LEU A 70 11.81 2.21 4.96
N GLU A 71 11.99 0.89 5.06
CA GLU A 71 13.17 0.18 4.58
C GLU A 71 13.36 0.33 3.06
N TYR A 72 12.27 0.30 2.28
CA TYR A 72 12.34 0.44 0.83
C TYR A 72 12.72 1.86 0.41
N VAL A 73 12.21 2.87 1.12
CA VAL A 73 12.63 4.27 0.91
C VAL A 73 14.13 4.46 1.20
N ASN A 74 14.64 3.88 2.28
CA ASN A 74 16.07 3.96 2.62
C ASN A 74 16.95 3.24 1.58
N THR A 75 16.47 2.12 1.06
CA THR A 75 17.15 1.33 0.02
C THR A 75 17.20 2.08 -1.32
N LEU A 76 16.12 2.78 -1.68
CA LEU A 76 16.07 3.69 -2.82
C LEU A 76 17.05 4.85 -2.64
N GLN A 77 17.12 5.43 -1.45
CA GLN A 77 18.07 6.52 -1.14
C GLN A 77 19.53 6.06 -1.28
N ALA A 78 19.89 4.89 -0.78
CA ALA A 78 21.25 4.36 -0.94
C ALA A 78 21.63 4.18 -2.43
N SER A 79 20.64 3.81 -3.26
CA SER A 79 20.82 3.64 -4.69
C SER A 79 20.95 4.99 -5.42
N GLN A 80 20.19 6.00 -4.98
CA GLN A 80 20.35 7.40 -5.40
C GLN A 80 21.76 7.92 -5.08
N GLU A 81 22.27 7.66 -3.88
CA GLU A 81 23.62 8.07 -3.48
C GLU A 81 24.70 7.39 -4.34
N LYS A 82 24.55 6.08 -4.61
CA LYS A 82 25.46 5.35 -5.51
C LYS A 82 25.41 5.89 -6.95
N LEU A 83 24.23 6.26 -7.44
CA LEU A 83 24.05 6.87 -8.76
C LEU A 83 24.85 8.16 -8.86
N ASN A 84 24.72 9.03 -7.86
CA ASN A 84 25.40 10.32 -7.80
C ASN A 84 26.92 10.21 -7.69
N GLN A 85 27.41 9.13 -7.08
CA GLN A 85 28.85 8.84 -7.03
C GLN A 85 29.40 8.36 -8.38
N LEU A 86 28.63 7.54 -9.11
CA LEU A 86 29.11 6.88 -10.33
C LEU A 86 28.88 7.72 -11.60
N ALA A 87 27.75 8.44 -11.71
CA ALA A 87 27.36 9.19 -12.90
C ALA A 87 28.46 10.14 -13.43
N PRO A 88 29.16 10.95 -12.61
CA PRO A 88 30.20 11.86 -13.09
C PRO A 88 31.38 11.15 -13.77
N SER A 89 31.65 9.89 -13.41
CA SER A 89 32.73 9.10 -14.01
C SER A 89 32.38 8.55 -15.39
N VAL A 90 31.08 8.32 -15.66
CA VAL A 90 30.58 7.83 -16.94
C VAL A 90 30.41 8.97 -17.94
N VAL A 91 30.04 10.17 -17.50
CA VAL A 91 29.99 11.38 -18.34
C VAL A 91 31.29 11.60 -19.11
N LYS A 92 32.45 11.36 -18.48
CA LYS A 92 33.78 11.49 -19.12
C LYS A 92 34.01 10.51 -20.28
N GLN A 93 33.20 9.47 -20.40
CA GLN A 93 33.28 8.44 -21.44
C GLN A 93 32.33 8.72 -22.61
N ILE A 94 31.45 9.72 -22.47
CA ILE A 94 30.51 10.12 -23.51
C ILE A 94 31.22 11.09 -24.47
N SER A 95 31.44 10.66 -25.70
CA SER A 95 32.32 11.35 -26.65
C SER A 95 31.82 12.70 -27.13
N ASN A 96 30.51 12.96 -27.06
CA ASN A 96 29.92 14.23 -27.48
C ASN A 96 29.19 14.93 -26.32
N GLN A 97 29.29 16.26 -26.31
CA GLN A 97 28.74 17.08 -25.23
C GLN A 97 27.22 16.95 -25.10
N TYR A 98 26.51 16.83 -26.22
CA TYR A 98 25.05 16.75 -26.23
C TYR A 98 24.53 15.52 -25.49
N ASP A 99 25.08 14.33 -25.77
CA ASP A 99 24.70 13.09 -25.10
C ASP A 99 25.13 13.11 -23.62
N ALA A 100 26.25 13.77 -23.30
CA ALA A 100 26.72 13.93 -21.93
C ALA A 100 25.77 14.82 -21.10
N ASP A 101 25.34 15.95 -21.68
CA ASP A 101 24.38 16.87 -21.06
C ASP A 101 23.00 16.21 -20.91
N LYS A 102 22.56 15.45 -21.93
CA LYS A 102 21.31 14.70 -21.89
C LYS A 102 21.30 13.63 -20.79
N PHE A 103 22.40 12.88 -20.66
CA PHE A 103 22.57 11.89 -19.60
C PHE A 103 22.50 12.54 -18.21
N MET A 104 23.26 13.61 -17.98
CA MET A 104 23.22 14.30 -16.69
C MET A 104 21.86 14.92 -16.39
N HIS A 105 21.18 15.47 -17.40
CA HIS A 105 19.83 15.97 -17.24
C HIS A 105 18.85 14.87 -16.79
N ASN A 106 18.96 13.66 -17.36
CA ASN A 106 18.14 12.52 -16.94
C ASN A 106 18.49 12.05 -15.52
N VAL A 107 19.77 12.05 -15.14
CA VAL A 107 20.21 11.75 -13.77
C VAL A 107 19.66 12.78 -12.77
N ASP A 108 19.72 14.07 -13.10
CA ASP A 108 19.20 15.14 -12.24
C ASP A 108 17.68 15.06 -12.09
N ALA A 109 16.95 14.79 -13.19
CA ALA A 109 15.51 14.56 -13.16
C ALA A 109 15.14 13.35 -12.29
N LEU A 110 15.84 12.22 -12.49
CA LEU A 110 15.66 11.01 -11.69
C LEU A 110 15.90 11.27 -10.19
N ASN A 111 16.94 12.03 -9.85
CA ASN A 111 17.21 12.44 -8.47
C ASN A 111 16.09 13.28 -7.86
N ALA A 112 15.57 14.25 -8.61
CA ALA A 112 14.49 15.11 -8.15
C ALA A 112 13.22 14.30 -7.83
N ASP A 113 12.89 13.32 -8.68
CA ASP A 113 11.74 12.44 -8.44
C ASP A 113 11.94 11.53 -7.22
N ILE A 114 13.15 10.98 -7.02
CA ILE A 114 13.48 10.22 -5.80
C ILE A 114 13.34 11.10 -4.55
N ASP A 115 13.73 12.38 -4.63
CA ASP A 115 13.59 13.32 -3.52
C ASP A 115 12.12 13.60 -3.17
N VAL A 116 11.20 13.61 -4.16
CA VAL A 116 9.75 13.69 -3.91
C VAL A 116 9.28 12.49 -3.08
N ILE A 117 9.71 11.27 -3.42
CA ILE A 117 9.38 10.07 -2.65
C ILE A 117 9.93 10.16 -1.23
N LYS A 118 11.21 10.54 -1.09
CA LYS A 118 11.89 10.68 0.21
C LYS A 118 11.21 11.70 1.12
N LYS A 119 10.83 12.86 0.57
CA LYS A 119 10.14 13.93 1.30
C LYS A 119 8.80 13.46 1.87
N ASN A 120 8.11 12.58 1.13
CA ASN A 120 6.79 12.08 1.47
C ASN A 120 6.79 10.73 2.22
N LYS A 121 7.96 10.22 2.63
CA LYS A 121 8.09 8.92 3.32
C LYS A 121 7.16 8.74 4.52
N LYS A 122 6.92 9.82 5.28
CA LYS A 122 6.01 9.78 6.45
C LYS A 122 4.56 9.61 6.03
N ASN A 123 4.14 10.26 4.95
CA ASN A 123 2.77 10.14 4.43
C ASN A 123 2.53 8.72 3.88
N LEU A 124 3.52 8.14 3.19
CA LEU A 124 3.44 6.77 2.69
C LEU A 124 3.35 5.75 3.83
N ASN A 125 4.18 5.90 4.87
CA ASN A 125 4.10 5.06 6.06
C ASN A 125 2.76 5.23 6.80
N HIS A 126 2.24 6.46 6.90
CA HIS A 126 0.93 6.71 7.49
C HIS A 126 -0.20 5.96 6.75
N ILE A 127 -0.16 5.91 5.42
CA ILE A 127 -1.13 5.13 4.62
C ILE A 127 -1.01 3.64 4.88
N TYR A 128 0.22 3.15 5.01
CA TYR A 128 0.45 1.76 5.36
C TYR A 128 -0.11 1.44 6.75
N ASP A 129 0.14 2.28 7.75
CA ASP A 129 -0.36 2.08 9.11
C ASP A 129 -1.90 2.11 9.15
N MET A 130 -2.53 3.03 8.39
CA MET A 130 -3.99 3.05 8.21
C MET A 130 -4.50 1.78 7.52
N HIS A 131 -3.80 1.28 6.50
CA HIS A 131 -4.16 0.03 5.84
C HIS A 131 -4.15 -1.15 6.81
N ILE A 132 -3.15 -1.24 7.70
CA ILE A 132 -3.11 -2.27 8.74
C ILE A 132 -4.28 -2.13 9.69
N ALA A 133 -4.51 -0.92 10.24
CA ALA A 133 -5.61 -0.68 11.16
C ALA A 133 -6.97 -1.08 10.57
N VAL A 134 -7.28 -0.63 9.35
CA VAL A 134 -8.52 -1.01 8.65
C VAL A 134 -8.57 -2.52 8.39
N SER A 135 -7.46 -3.14 7.98
CA SER A 135 -7.41 -4.59 7.70
C SER A 135 -7.59 -5.46 8.93
N GLU A 136 -7.24 -4.96 10.11
CA GLU A 136 -7.46 -5.63 11.40
C GLU A 136 -8.88 -5.40 11.93
N THR A 137 -9.46 -4.22 11.70
CA THR A 137 -10.80 -3.85 12.17
C THR A 137 -11.93 -4.48 11.36
N ILE A 138 -11.86 -4.43 10.01
CA ILE A 138 -12.97 -4.85 9.15
C ILE A 138 -13.44 -6.30 9.39
N PRO A 139 -12.56 -7.30 9.59
CA PRO A 139 -13.00 -8.66 9.90
C PRO A 139 -13.85 -8.77 11.17
N GLY A 140 -13.56 -7.96 12.20
CA GLY A 140 -14.34 -7.87 13.44
C GLY A 140 -15.74 -7.33 13.16
N ILE A 141 -15.83 -6.17 12.51
CA ILE A 141 -17.07 -5.56 12.01
C ILE A 141 -17.92 -6.57 11.22
N GLN A 142 -17.31 -7.28 10.26
CA GLN A 142 -18.01 -8.25 9.42
C GLN A 142 -18.58 -9.41 10.25
N ALA A 143 -17.83 -9.90 11.24
CA ALA A 143 -18.29 -10.95 12.13
C ALA A 143 -19.50 -10.50 12.96
N GLU A 144 -19.42 -9.32 13.58
CA GLU A 144 -20.52 -8.75 14.37
C GLU A 144 -21.78 -8.54 13.53
N TYR A 145 -21.67 -7.95 12.33
CA TYR A 145 -22.82 -7.80 11.44
C TYR A 145 -23.41 -9.14 10.98
N ASN A 146 -22.59 -10.16 10.70
CA ASN A 146 -23.10 -11.47 10.33
C ASN A 146 -23.88 -12.13 11.47
N LEU A 147 -23.43 -11.97 12.72
CA LEU A 147 -24.17 -12.45 13.91
C LEU A 147 -25.48 -11.69 14.08
N MET A 148 -25.44 -10.35 13.95
CA MET A 148 -26.63 -9.50 14.00
C MET A 148 -27.66 -9.92 12.95
N VAL A 149 -27.24 -10.17 11.71
CA VAL A 149 -28.13 -10.63 10.63
C VAL A 149 -28.80 -11.97 10.96
N ASP A 150 -28.05 -12.94 11.50
CA ASP A 150 -28.62 -14.23 11.92
C ASP A 150 -29.66 -14.05 13.04
N GLN A 151 -29.35 -13.24 14.05
CA GLN A 151 -30.26 -12.95 15.15
C GLN A 151 -31.52 -12.20 14.69
N MET A 152 -31.38 -11.18 13.83
CA MET A 152 -32.51 -10.47 13.25
C MET A 152 -33.45 -11.42 12.49
N ALA A 153 -32.89 -12.33 11.70
CA ALA A 153 -33.67 -13.31 10.95
C ALA A 153 -34.44 -14.27 11.88
N ARG A 154 -33.79 -14.79 12.93
CA ARG A 154 -34.43 -15.68 13.92
C ARG A 154 -35.53 -14.99 14.71
N ASN A 155 -35.35 -13.70 14.99
CA ASN A 155 -36.30 -12.88 15.75
C ASN A 155 -37.41 -12.28 14.85
N ASN A 156 -37.53 -12.74 13.59
CA ASN A 156 -38.55 -12.30 12.64
C ASN A 156 -38.56 -10.78 12.39
N TYR A 157 -37.37 -10.15 12.36
CA TYR A 157 -37.25 -8.76 11.93
C TYR A 157 -37.76 -8.60 10.48
N PRO A 158 -38.29 -7.42 10.11
CA PRO A 158 -38.70 -7.15 8.74
C PRO A 158 -37.55 -7.42 7.76
N SER A 159 -37.81 -8.18 6.68
CA SER A 159 -36.76 -8.60 5.74
C SER A 159 -35.95 -7.44 5.16
N ALA A 160 -36.58 -6.28 4.96
CA ALA A 160 -35.89 -5.06 4.54
C ALA A 160 -34.77 -4.65 5.52
N GLN A 161 -35.01 -4.72 6.83
CA GLN A 161 -34.01 -4.40 7.85
C GLN A 161 -32.87 -5.44 7.89
N VAL A 162 -33.21 -6.71 7.72
CA VAL A 162 -32.21 -7.80 7.63
C VAL A 162 -31.28 -7.58 6.43
N VAL A 163 -31.83 -7.21 5.27
CA VAL A 163 -31.06 -6.90 4.06
C VAL A 163 -30.18 -5.67 4.26
N LEU A 164 -30.69 -4.61 4.89
CA LEU A 164 -29.90 -3.41 5.18
C LEU A 164 -28.69 -3.73 6.07
N ALA A 165 -28.87 -4.56 7.11
CA ALA A 165 -27.77 -5.03 7.94
C ALA A 165 -26.79 -5.93 7.14
N LYS A 166 -27.31 -6.83 6.29
CA LYS A 166 -26.44 -7.68 5.46
C LYS A 166 -25.60 -6.88 4.46
N ASN A 167 -26.16 -5.80 3.90
CA ASN A 167 -25.43 -4.91 3.00
C ASN A 167 -24.21 -4.25 3.66
N GLN A 168 -24.25 -4.02 4.98
CA GLN A 168 -23.10 -3.47 5.70
C GLN A 168 -21.88 -4.40 5.67
N VAL A 169 -22.07 -5.72 5.69
CA VAL A 169 -20.98 -6.69 5.51
C VAL A 169 -20.28 -6.50 4.16
N PHE A 170 -21.06 -6.20 3.11
CA PHE A 170 -20.53 -5.96 1.77
C PHE A 170 -19.83 -4.59 1.67
N ILE A 171 -20.36 -3.55 2.32
CA ILE A 171 -19.72 -2.24 2.37
C ILE A 171 -18.40 -2.32 3.13
N ALA A 172 -18.37 -2.98 4.30
CA ALA A 172 -17.14 -3.22 5.06
C ALA A 172 -16.06 -3.93 4.21
N GLU A 173 -16.45 -4.92 3.43
CA GLU A 173 -15.56 -5.59 2.48
C GLU A 173 -15.03 -4.64 1.38
N ARG A 174 -15.87 -3.73 0.85
CA ARG A 174 -15.43 -2.73 -0.13
C ARG A 174 -14.46 -1.71 0.49
N ILE A 175 -14.67 -1.32 1.74
CA ILE A 175 -13.73 -0.49 2.51
C ILE A 175 -12.37 -1.21 2.53
N LEU A 176 -12.31 -2.46 2.97
CA LEU A 176 -11.05 -3.24 2.99
C LEU A 176 -10.33 -3.30 1.63
N ARG A 177 -11.09 -3.56 0.55
CA ARG A 177 -10.53 -3.62 -0.80
C ARG A 177 -9.99 -2.26 -1.27
N SER A 178 -10.74 -1.19 -1.09
CA SER A 178 -10.33 0.15 -1.50
C SER A 178 -9.12 0.63 -0.70
N THR A 179 -9.04 0.35 0.61
CA THR A 179 -7.84 0.63 1.42
C THR A 179 -6.62 -0.16 0.93
N SER A 180 -6.80 -1.44 0.60
CA SER A 180 -5.73 -2.26 0.01
C SER A 180 -5.25 -1.70 -1.33
N GLY A 181 -6.16 -1.08 -2.09
CA GLY A 181 -5.86 -0.39 -3.34
C GLY A 181 -4.99 0.86 -3.16
N LEU A 182 -4.98 1.51 -1.99
CA LEU A 182 -4.19 2.71 -1.74
C LEU A 182 -2.68 2.45 -1.75
N ILE A 183 -2.25 1.25 -1.35
CA ILE A 183 -0.84 0.85 -1.29
C ILE A 183 -0.41 -0.04 -2.47
N ASN A 184 -1.34 -0.79 -3.06
CA ASN A 184 -1.04 -1.78 -4.10
C ASN A 184 -1.33 -1.30 -5.53
N SER A 185 -2.19 -0.30 -5.71
CA SER A 185 -2.75 0.07 -7.02
C SER A 185 -2.46 1.52 -7.38
N LYS A 186 -1.23 1.75 -7.87
CA LYS A 186 -0.66 3.07 -8.17
C LYS A 186 -1.44 3.86 -9.22
N ASP A 187 -2.01 3.19 -10.20
CA ASP A 187 -2.78 3.83 -11.28
C ASP A 187 -4.19 4.23 -10.85
N TYR A 188 -4.69 3.65 -9.76
CA TYR A 188 -6.06 3.83 -9.32
C TYR A 188 -6.15 4.49 -7.94
N TYR A 189 -5.05 5.09 -7.43
CA TYR A 189 -5.04 5.71 -6.10
C TYR A 189 -6.21 6.67 -5.89
N THR A 190 -6.46 7.59 -6.84
CA THR A 190 -7.57 8.56 -6.71
C THR A 190 -8.94 7.90 -6.68
N ALA A 191 -9.15 6.87 -7.50
CA ALA A 191 -10.41 6.11 -7.51
C ALA A 191 -10.59 5.34 -6.20
N ASN A 192 -9.56 4.63 -5.75
CA ASN A 192 -9.57 3.88 -4.49
C ASN A 192 -9.77 4.79 -3.28
N ALA A 193 -9.16 5.98 -3.27
CA ALA A 193 -9.33 6.96 -2.20
C ALA A 193 -10.77 7.49 -2.16
N ALA A 194 -11.38 7.77 -3.32
CA ALA A 194 -12.77 8.19 -3.41
C ALA A 194 -13.74 7.08 -2.99
N ASP A 195 -13.52 5.85 -3.44
CA ASP A 195 -14.32 4.69 -3.08
C ASP A 195 -14.24 4.40 -1.58
N PHE A 196 -13.03 4.45 -0.99
CA PHE A 196 -12.84 4.29 0.45
C PHE A 196 -13.61 5.35 1.23
N ASP A 197 -13.49 6.61 0.83
CA ASP A 197 -14.16 7.73 1.50
C ASP A 197 -15.70 7.57 1.48
N ALA A 198 -16.25 7.33 0.29
CA ALA A 198 -17.69 7.17 0.10
C ALA A 198 -18.26 5.95 0.84
N ASP A 199 -17.52 4.83 0.85
CA ASP A 199 -17.95 3.62 1.54
C ASP A 199 -17.88 3.79 3.06
N VAL A 200 -16.85 4.46 3.60
CA VAL A 200 -16.76 4.80 5.04
C VAL A 200 -17.91 5.72 5.46
N GLU A 201 -18.20 6.77 4.69
CA GLU A 201 -19.30 7.69 5.00
C GLU A 201 -20.66 6.99 4.97
N THR A 202 -20.89 6.16 3.94
CA THR A 202 -22.12 5.37 3.84
C THR A 202 -22.24 4.40 5.01
N PHE A 203 -21.17 3.68 5.34
CA PHE A 203 -21.15 2.72 6.43
C PHE A 203 -21.47 3.40 7.78
N ALA A 204 -20.80 4.51 8.08
CA ALA A 204 -21.05 5.29 9.29
C ALA A 204 -22.50 5.79 9.38
N ALA A 205 -23.05 6.28 8.26
CA ALA A 205 -24.44 6.74 8.21
C ALA A 205 -25.45 5.61 8.52
N TYR A 206 -25.21 4.40 8.01
CA TYR A 206 -26.08 3.26 8.27
C TYR A 206 -25.94 2.69 9.69
N VAL A 207 -24.73 2.65 10.27
CA VAL A 207 -24.53 2.29 11.68
C VAL A 207 -25.31 3.24 12.59
N LYS A 208 -25.15 4.55 12.38
CA LYS A 208 -25.90 5.57 13.11
C LYS A 208 -27.42 5.43 12.93
N ALA A 209 -27.86 5.23 11.69
CA ALA A 209 -29.27 5.02 11.38
C ALA A 209 -29.85 3.77 12.05
N GLN A 210 -29.08 2.69 12.21
CA GLN A 210 -29.53 1.49 12.93
C GLN A 210 -29.66 1.74 14.43
N LEU A 211 -28.82 2.61 15.01
CA LEU A 211 -28.86 2.99 16.42
C LEU A 211 -29.97 3.98 16.76
N GLU A 212 -30.27 4.92 15.86
CA GLU A 212 -31.16 6.06 16.10
C GLU A 212 -32.49 5.97 15.34
N GLY A 213 -32.52 5.24 14.23
CA GLY A 213 -33.56 5.27 13.21
C GLY A 213 -33.31 6.38 12.17
N ASN A 214 -33.60 6.10 10.91
CA ASN A 214 -33.57 7.09 9.84
C ASN A 214 -34.62 6.76 8.76
N PRO A 215 -35.75 7.48 8.70
CA PRO A 215 -36.80 7.25 7.71
C PRO A 215 -36.34 7.47 6.26
N GLU A 216 -35.41 8.40 6.01
CA GLU A 216 -34.91 8.69 4.65
C GLU A 216 -34.08 7.53 4.09
N LEU A 217 -33.34 6.84 4.96
CA LEU A 217 -32.61 5.61 4.61
C LEU A 217 -33.46 4.34 4.71
N GLY A 218 -34.73 4.47 5.12
CA GLY A 218 -35.62 3.34 5.38
C GLY A 218 -35.15 2.45 6.54
N VAL A 219 -34.34 2.99 7.45
CA VAL A 219 -33.77 2.25 8.59
C VAL A 219 -34.65 2.47 9.82
N VAL A 220 -35.11 1.37 10.40
CA VAL A 220 -35.83 1.39 11.68
C VAL A 220 -34.83 1.18 12.80
N ARG A 221 -34.96 1.97 13.86
CA ARG A 221 -34.12 1.84 15.05
C ARG A 221 -34.15 0.41 15.60
N VAL A 222 -32.97 -0.15 15.83
CA VAL A 222 -32.80 -1.43 16.53
C VAL A 222 -32.98 -1.21 18.03
N ASN A 223 -33.95 -1.90 18.61
CA ASN A 223 -34.32 -1.80 20.02
C ASN A 223 -33.85 -2.99 20.86
N ASP A 224 -33.51 -4.12 20.23
CA ASP A 224 -33.00 -5.30 20.92
C ASP A 224 -31.67 -4.99 21.62
N PRO A 225 -31.56 -5.18 22.94
CA PRO A 225 -30.36 -4.79 23.69
C PRO A 225 -29.07 -5.48 23.23
N GLU A 226 -29.14 -6.75 22.81
CA GLU A 226 -27.94 -7.47 22.35
C GLU A 226 -27.46 -6.93 21.00
N LEU A 227 -28.39 -6.74 20.05
CA LEU A 227 -28.05 -6.17 18.74
C LEU A 227 -27.54 -4.73 18.86
N ARG A 228 -28.09 -3.96 19.80
CA ARG A 228 -27.60 -2.61 20.10
C ARG A 228 -26.17 -2.61 20.62
N SER A 229 -25.82 -3.54 21.51
CA SER A 229 -24.46 -3.65 22.01
C SER A 229 -23.45 -3.93 20.89
N SER A 230 -23.81 -4.76 19.91
CA SER A 230 -22.96 -4.97 18.72
C SER A 230 -22.86 -3.71 17.86
N LEU A 231 -23.97 -3.01 17.62
CA LEU A 231 -23.93 -1.76 16.87
C LEU A 231 -23.11 -0.67 17.55
N GLU A 232 -23.12 -0.59 18.88
CA GLU A 232 -22.31 0.34 19.67
C GLU A 232 -20.83 -0.03 19.63
N SER A 233 -20.50 -1.34 19.63
CA SER A 233 -19.13 -1.84 19.40
C SER A 233 -18.62 -1.45 18.00
N ILE A 234 -19.40 -1.73 16.96
CA ILE A 234 -19.10 -1.34 15.57
C ILE A 234 -18.99 0.18 15.44
N GLN A 235 -19.85 0.96 16.10
CA GLN A 235 -19.78 2.41 16.08
C GLN A 235 -18.44 2.91 16.62
N SER A 236 -17.95 2.32 17.72
CA SER A 236 -16.63 2.64 18.28
C SER A 236 -15.53 2.43 17.24
N GLU A 237 -15.55 1.28 16.56
CA GLU A 237 -14.57 0.97 15.50
C GLU A 237 -14.66 1.95 14.30
N VAL A 238 -15.86 2.37 13.93
CA VAL A 238 -16.08 3.39 12.89
C VAL A 238 -15.48 4.73 13.30
N GLU A 239 -15.76 5.19 14.52
CA GLU A 239 -15.35 6.50 15.04
C GLU A 239 -13.86 6.57 15.35
N GLU A 240 -13.26 5.48 15.84
CA GLU A 240 -11.86 5.42 16.24
C GLU A 240 -10.91 5.04 15.10
N VAL A 241 -11.38 4.30 14.09
CA VAL A 241 -10.52 3.78 13.01
C VAL A 241 -10.94 4.29 11.64
N LEU A 242 -12.18 4.03 11.21
CA LEU A 242 -12.57 4.23 9.80
C LEU A 242 -12.68 5.72 9.44
N LEU A 243 -13.36 6.52 10.26
CA LEU A 243 -13.53 7.96 10.02
C LEU A 243 -12.21 8.73 10.08
N PRO A 244 -11.33 8.50 11.09
CA PRO A 244 -9.99 9.09 11.10
C PRO A 244 -9.17 8.74 9.86
N ALA A 245 -9.21 7.47 9.42
CA ALA A 245 -8.51 7.03 8.22
C ALA A 245 -9.01 7.77 6.96
N SER A 246 -10.32 7.93 6.79
CA SER A 246 -10.92 8.69 5.67
C SER A 246 -10.48 10.15 5.68
N VAL A 247 -10.50 10.80 6.84
CA VAL A 247 -10.00 12.17 7.02
C VAL A 247 -8.53 12.29 6.63
N ASP A 248 -7.70 11.36 7.08
CA ASP A 248 -6.27 11.42 6.84
C ASP A 248 -5.90 11.13 5.38
N ILE A 249 -6.56 10.17 4.73
CA ILE A 249 -6.40 9.92 3.28
C ILE A 249 -6.71 11.18 2.47
N ARG A 250 -7.78 11.91 2.81
CA ARG A 250 -8.10 13.19 2.13
C ARG A 250 -7.00 14.23 2.34
N LYS A 251 -6.44 14.35 3.55
CA LYS A 251 -5.40 15.34 3.86
C LYS A 251 -4.13 15.14 3.04
N ILE A 252 -3.71 13.89 2.84
CA ILE A 252 -2.43 13.53 2.20
C ILE A 252 -2.57 13.17 0.71
N SER A 253 -3.78 13.24 0.16
CA SER A 253 -4.08 12.76 -1.19
C SER A 253 -3.20 13.41 -2.26
N ARG A 254 -2.96 14.73 -2.15
CA ARG A 254 -2.14 15.46 -3.12
C ARG A 254 -0.70 14.97 -3.12
N GLU A 255 -0.12 14.82 -1.95
CA GLU A 255 1.24 14.35 -1.74
C GLU A 255 1.45 12.95 -2.30
N VAL A 256 0.46 12.06 -2.18
CA VAL A 256 0.53 10.70 -2.74
C VAL A 256 0.39 10.70 -4.25
N ILE A 257 -0.44 11.59 -4.80
CA ILE A 257 -0.54 11.78 -6.25
C ILE A 257 0.81 12.27 -6.81
N GLU A 258 1.47 13.19 -6.13
CA GLU A 258 2.83 13.64 -6.50
C GLU A 258 3.84 12.50 -6.47
N VAL A 259 3.81 11.66 -5.43
CA VAL A 259 4.67 10.47 -5.33
C VAL A 259 4.41 9.48 -6.47
N ASN A 260 3.14 9.21 -6.80
CA ASN A 260 2.79 8.32 -7.90
C ASN A 260 3.25 8.86 -9.25
N LYS A 261 3.20 10.19 -9.44
CA LYS A 261 3.76 10.83 -10.63
C LYS A 261 5.28 10.66 -10.67
N ALA A 262 5.98 10.99 -9.59
CA ALA A 262 7.43 10.86 -9.49
C ALA A 262 7.91 9.43 -9.77
N MET A 263 7.19 8.40 -9.31
CA MET A 263 7.54 7.01 -9.63
C MET A 263 7.34 6.66 -11.12
N LYS A 264 6.30 7.18 -11.76
CA LYS A 264 6.12 7.02 -13.22
C LYS A 264 7.25 7.68 -13.99
N ASP A 265 7.65 8.87 -13.54
CA ASP A 265 8.75 9.63 -14.15
C ASP A 265 10.11 8.93 -13.91
N ILE A 266 10.35 8.39 -12.70
CA ILE A 266 11.50 7.51 -12.39
C ILE A 266 11.59 6.35 -13.37
N LYS A 267 10.49 5.64 -13.62
CA LYS A 267 10.47 4.52 -14.56
C LYS A 267 10.91 4.95 -15.97
N VAL A 268 10.41 6.08 -16.46
CA VAL A 268 10.82 6.61 -17.77
C VAL A 268 12.31 6.95 -17.76
N LYS A 269 12.78 7.71 -16.76
CA LYS A 269 14.17 8.17 -16.68
C LYS A 269 15.18 7.04 -16.45
N SER A 270 14.85 6.06 -15.64
CA SER A 270 15.64 4.85 -15.46
C SER A 270 15.87 4.11 -16.78
N ASN A 271 14.83 3.97 -17.61
CA ASN A 271 14.93 3.31 -18.91
C ASN A 271 15.73 4.17 -19.92
N GLU A 272 15.54 5.48 -19.94
CA GLU A 272 16.34 6.38 -20.79
C GLU A 272 17.83 6.34 -20.43
N ILE A 273 18.17 6.36 -19.13
CA ILE A 273 19.54 6.22 -18.63
C ILE A 273 20.12 4.86 -19.03
N PHE A 274 19.37 3.77 -18.87
CA PHE A 274 19.80 2.44 -19.27
C PHE A 274 20.14 2.37 -20.76
N ASP A 275 19.28 2.93 -21.62
CA ASP A 275 19.47 2.96 -23.08
C ASP A 275 20.65 3.83 -23.50
N GLU A 276 20.88 4.96 -22.84
CA GLU A 276 22.05 5.81 -23.04
C GLU A 276 23.34 5.08 -22.68
N LEU A 277 23.35 4.39 -21.53
CA LEU A 277 24.50 3.59 -21.10
C LEU A 277 24.78 2.42 -22.04
N ASN A 278 23.77 1.81 -22.65
CA ASN A 278 23.96 0.71 -23.61
C ASN A 278 24.63 1.13 -24.93
N LYS A 279 24.61 2.43 -25.26
CA LYS A 279 25.31 2.96 -26.43
C LYS A 279 26.81 3.09 -26.21
N LEU A 280 27.24 3.15 -24.94
CA LEU A 280 28.65 3.17 -24.54
C LEU A 280 29.17 1.72 -24.56
N LYS A 281 29.97 1.38 -25.58
CA LYS A 281 30.61 0.06 -25.71
C LYS A 281 31.88 -0.05 -24.89
#